data_AF-A0A7H4MCS7-F1
#
_entry.id   AF-A0A7H4MCS7-F1
#
_cell.length_a   1.000
_cell.length_b   1.000
_cell.length_c   1.000
_cell.angle_alpha   90.00
_cell.angle_beta   90.00
_cell.angle_gamma   90.00
#
_symmetry.space_group_name_H-M   'P 1'
#
loop_
_entity.id
_entity.type
_entity.pdbx_description
1 polymer ?
#
loop_
_entity_poly.entity_id
_entity_poly.type
_entity_poly.pdbx_seq_one_letter_code
_entity_poly.pdbx_strand_id
1 'polypeptide(L)'
;MGKLALAAKITHVPSMYLSELPGKTTAAARARSTGIKKLASAAVKMGVDTIIVFDTHWLVNSAYHINCADHFQGVYTSNELPHFIRDMTYDYDGNPELASLSPTEAVKLGVRAQSTQYSQPEAGVRHPGANALHEQR
;
A
#
# COMPACT_ATOMS: atom_id res chain seq x y z
N MET A 1 15.76 -13.24 12.63
CA MET A 1 14.35 -13.63 12.82
C MET A 1 13.52 -12.36 12.74
N GLY A 2 12.54 -12.28 11.82
CA GLY A 2 11.70 -11.08 11.66
C GLY A 2 10.77 -10.87 12.85
N LYS A 3 10.35 -9.62 13.09
CA LYS A 3 9.46 -9.24 14.19
C LYS A 3 8.33 -8.35 13.69
N LEU A 4 7.08 -8.71 14.00
CA LEU A 4 5.95 -7.80 13.80
C LEU A 4 6.00 -6.70 14.86
N ALA A 5 6.33 -5.48 14.46
CA ALA A 5 6.43 -4.33 15.37
C ALA A 5 5.08 -3.61 15.56
N LEU A 6 4.29 -3.48 14.50
CA LEU A 6 3.01 -2.78 14.49
C LEU A 6 2.05 -3.43 13.49
N ALA A 7 0.77 -3.43 13.83
CA ALA A 7 -0.32 -3.77 12.93
C ALA A 7 -1.46 -2.75 13.10
N ALA A 8 -2.05 -2.31 12.00
CA ALA A 8 -3.11 -1.32 12.02
C ALA A 8 -4.12 -1.57 10.89
N LYS A 9 -5.40 -1.29 11.17
CA LYS A 9 -6.44 -1.16 10.16
C LYS A 9 -6.57 0.31 9.80
N ILE A 10 -6.35 0.64 8.53
CA ILE A 10 -6.27 2.02 8.02
C ILE A 10 -7.40 2.25 7.01
N THR A 11 -7.96 3.46 7.01
CA THR A 11 -8.90 3.89 5.97
C THR A 11 -8.15 4.62 4.85
N HIS A 12 -8.51 4.36 3.61
CA HIS A 12 -7.94 4.99 2.41
C HIS A 12 -8.94 5.90 1.69
N VAL A 13 -10.02 6.33 2.37
CA VAL A 13 -11.07 7.08 1.68
C VAL A 13 -10.52 8.42 1.13
N PRO A 14 -10.88 8.81 -0.10
CA PRO A 14 -10.28 9.95 -0.81
C PRO A 14 -10.29 11.28 -0.05
N SER A 15 -11.32 11.51 0.76
CA SER A 15 -11.44 12.70 1.60
C SER A 15 -10.26 12.93 2.55
N MET A 16 -9.44 11.91 2.80
CA MET A 16 -8.17 12.07 3.51
C MET A 16 -7.16 12.88 2.72
N TYR A 17 -6.90 12.54 1.46
CA TYR A 17 -5.96 13.29 0.63
C TYR A 17 -6.50 14.70 0.38
N LEU A 18 -7.79 14.84 0.08
CA LEU A 18 -8.44 16.13 -0.13
C LEU A 18 -8.37 17.04 1.11
N SER A 19 -8.17 16.47 2.30
CA SER A 19 -8.00 17.23 3.54
C SER A 19 -6.64 17.93 3.67
N GLU A 20 -5.67 17.53 2.86
CA GLU A 20 -4.32 18.10 2.81
C GLU A 20 -4.22 19.23 1.76
N LEU A 21 -5.16 19.32 0.83
CA LEU A 21 -5.22 20.39 -0.16
C LEU A 21 -5.72 21.70 0.47
N PRO A 22 -5.31 22.87 -0.05
CA PRO A 22 -5.85 24.15 0.42
C PRO A 22 -7.37 24.21 0.28
N GLY A 23 -8.08 24.60 1.34
CA GLY A 23 -9.53 24.76 1.31
C GLY A 23 -10.21 24.45 2.64
N LYS A 24 -11.55 24.44 2.62
CA LYS A 24 -12.35 24.02 3.77
C LYS A 24 -12.33 22.49 3.89
N THR A 25 -12.07 22.00 5.08
CA THR A 25 -11.93 20.58 5.38
C THR A 25 -12.67 20.25 6.66
N THR A 26 -13.29 19.07 6.73
CA THR A 26 -13.98 18.62 7.94
C THR A 26 -12.99 18.16 9.01
N ALA A 27 -13.35 18.32 10.29
CA ALA A 27 -12.55 17.84 11.41
C ALA A 27 -12.31 16.32 11.33
N ALA A 28 -13.31 15.55 10.88
CA ALA A 28 -13.20 14.10 10.71
C ALA A 28 -12.14 13.69 9.67
N ALA A 29 -12.02 14.44 8.57
CA ALA A 29 -11.01 14.15 7.54
C ALA A 29 -9.59 14.44 8.07
N ARG A 30 -9.40 15.58 8.74
CA ARG A 30 -8.12 15.95 9.37
C ARG A 30 -7.71 14.98 10.48
N ALA A 31 -8.67 14.47 11.27
CA ALA A 31 -8.42 13.46 12.29
C ALA A 31 -7.89 12.14 11.69
N ARG A 32 -8.47 11.67 10.57
CA ARG A 32 -8.00 10.47 9.87
C ARG A 32 -6.56 10.63 9.37
N SER A 33 -6.24 11.74 8.70
CA SER A 33 -4.87 12.02 8.23
C SER A 33 -3.87 12.06 9.39
N THR A 34 -4.25 12.74 10.47
CA THR A 34 -3.43 12.81 11.70
C THR A 34 -3.18 11.42 12.30
N GLY A 35 -4.17 10.53 12.27
CA GLY A 35 -4.02 9.14 12.73
C GLY A 35 -2.95 8.37 11.95
N ILE A 36 -2.98 8.42 10.63
CA ILE A 36 -1.97 7.75 9.78
C ILE A 36 -0.57 8.34 10.03
N LYS A 37 -0.44 9.67 10.11
CA LYS A 37 0.85 10.33 10.40
C LYS A 37 1.44 9.89 11.75
N LYS A 38 0.59 9.66 12.77
CA LYS A 38 1.03 9.13 14.06
C LYS A 38 1.52 7.69 13.98
N LEU A 39 0.82 6.83 13.22
CA LEU A 39 1.27 5.44 12.98
C LEU A 39 2.60 5.41 12.25
N ALA A 40 2.77 6.24 11.21
CA ALA A 40 4.03 6.37 10.49
C ALA A 40 5.18 6.82 11.42
N SER A 41 4.95 7.84 12.26
CA SER A 41 5.94 8.28 13.25
C SER A 41 6.29 7.19 14.26
N ALA A 42 5.32 6.39 14.70
CA ALA A 42 5.56 5.27 15.60
C ALA A 42 6.39 4.18 14.92
N ALA A 43 6.08 3.82 13.67
CA ALA A 43 6.85 2.85 12.89
C ALA A 43 8.33 3.24 12.74
N VAL A 44 8.59 4.51 12.41
CA VAL A 44 9.97 5.05 12.34
C VAL A 44 10.68 4.95 13.69
N LYS A 45 10.03 5.37 14.79
CA LYS A 45 10.62 5.29 16.14
C LYS A 45 10.93 3.86 16.59
N MET A 46 10.15 2.89 16.11
CA MET A 46 10.34 1.47 16.39
C MET A 46 11.39 0.80 15.50
N GLY A 47 11.96 1.54 14.53
CA GLY A 47 12.94 0.99 13.57
C GLY A 47 12.33 0.00 12.60
N VAL A 48 11.08 0.20 12.18
CA VAL A 48 10.45 -0.64 11.13
C VAL A 48 11.20 -0.43 9.81
N ASP A 49 11.70 -1.53 9.24
CA ASP A 49 12.42 -1.54 7.96
C ASP A 49 11.52 -1.89 6.76
N THR A 50 10.40 -2.59 7.01
CA THR A 50 9.51 -3.11 5.97
C THR A 50 8.06 -2.90 6.39
N ILE A 51 7.26 -2.30 5.50
CA ILE A 51 5.81 -2.18 5.68
C ILE A 51 5.14 -3.15 4.72
N ILE A 52 4.47 -4.16 5.27
CA ILE A 52 3.54 -4.99 4.52
C ILE A 52 2.17 -4.36 4.67
N VAL A 53 1.51 -4.11 3.55
CA VAL A 53 0.19 -3.49 3.55
C VAL A 53 -0.75 -4.29 2.69
N PHE A 54 -2.05 -4.30 3.04
CA PHE A 54 -3.20 -5.09 2.53
C PHE A 54 -4.34 -4.19 1.97
N ASP A 55 -4.64 -4.21 0.65
CA ASP A 55 -5.37 -3.22 -0.21
C ASP A 55 -6.52 -3.91 -0.88
N THR A 56 -7.64 -3.22 -0.86
CA THR A 56 -8.88 -3.59 -1.52
C THR A 56 -8.92 -3.17 -2.99
N HIS A 57 -8.03 -2.29 -3.46
CA HIS A 57 -8.00 -1.77 -4.84
C HIS A 57 -6.99 -2.47 -5.76
N TRP A 58 -6.17 -3.39 -5.25
CA TRP A 58 -5.30 -4.20 -6.10
C TRP A 58 -6.01 -5.46 -6.60
N LEU A 59 -6.70 -5.31 -7.72
CA LEU A 59 -7.48 -6.38 -8.35
C LEU A 59 -6.55 -7.34 -9.11
N VAL A 60 -6.47 -8.58 -8.64
CA VAL A 60 -5.77 -9.69 -9.29
C VAL A 60 -6.71 -10.89 -9.39
N ASN A 61 -6.65 -11.62 -10.50
CA ASN A 61 -7.57 -12.72 -10.80
C ASN A 61 -6.90 -14.12 -10.76
N SER A 62 -5.59 -14.18 -10.56
CA SER A 62 -4.84 -15.44 -10.55
C SER A 62 -3.77 -15.39 -9.47
N ALA A 63 -3.99 -16.14 -8.38
CA ALA A 63 -3.15 -16.15 -7.18
C ALA A 63 -3.11 -14.79 -6.42
N TYR A 64 -2.50 -14.80 -5.24
CA TYR A 64 -2.10 -13.59 -4.54
C TYR A 64 -0.81 -13.04 -5.13
N HIS A 65 -0.76 -11.72 -5.36
CA HIS A 65 0.42 -11.06 -5.92
C HIS A 65 1.15 -10.30 -4.82
N ILE A 66 2.47 -10.37 -4.84
CA ILE A 66 3.35 -9.67 -3.93
C ILE A 66 4.27 -8.79 -4.75
N ASN A 67 4.26 -7.50 -4.46
CA ASN A 67 5.07 -6.52 -5.18
C ASN A 67 6.47 -6.48 -4.57
N CYS A 68 7.46 -6.88 -5.34
CA CYS A 68 8.84 -7.07 -4.89
C CYS A 68 9.86 -6.47 -5.87
N ALA A 69 9.49 -5.44 -6.62
CA ALA A 69 10.50 -4.65 -7.32
C ALA A 69 11.46 -4.01 -6.31
N ASP A 70 12.65 -3.66 -6.77
CA ASP A 70 13.65 -2.94 -5.98
C ASP A 70 13.20 -1.51 -5.66
N HIS A 71 12.52 -0.85 -6.61
CA HIS A 71 12.13 0.54 -6.50
C HIS A 71 10.86 0.85 -7.29
N PHE A 72 10.04 1.76 -6.78
CA PHE A 72 8.79 2.20 -7.38
C PHE A 72 8.79 3.71 -7.55
N GLN A 73 8.66 4.18 -8.78
CA GLN A 73 8.50 5.59 -9.10
C GLN A 73 7.45 5.78 -10.21
N GLY A 74 6.77 6.92 -10.20
CA GLY A 74 5.79 7.25 -11.24
C GLY A 74 4.80 8.34 -10.82
N VAL A 75 3.71 8.43 -11.59
CA VAL A 75 2.64 9.41 -11.38
C VAL A 75 1.30 8.69 -11.31
N TYR A 76 0.58 8.91 -10.22
CA TYR A 76 -0.74 8.34 -9.97
C TYR A 76 -1.87 9.31 -10.31
N THR A 77 -2.86 8.80 -11.03
CA THR A 77 -4.19 9.42 -11.15
C THR A 77 -5.26 8.41 -10.77
N SER A 78 -6.19 8.85 -9.91
CA SER A 78 -7.27 7.99 -9.42
C SER A 78 -8.22 7.62 -10.54
N ASN A 79 -8.53 6.33 -10.61
CA ASN A 79 -9.57 5.78 -11.48
C ASN A 79 -10.99 6.16 -10.99
N GLU A 80 -11.18 6.34 -9.67
CA GLU A 80 -12.49 6.64 -9.08
C GLU A 80 -12.77 8.14 -9.03
N LEU A 81 -11.75 8.96 -8.77
CA LEU A 81 -11.88 10.41 -8.60
C LEU A 81 -10.79 11.19 -9.36
N PRO A 82 -10.62 10.98 -10.68
CA PRO A 82 -9.53 11.58 -11.46
C PRO A 82 -9.54 13.11 -11.47
N HIS A 83 -10.70 13.74 -11.31
CA HIS A 83 -10.79 15.21 -11.26
C HIS A 83 -10.21 15.81 -9.97
N PHE A 84 -10.10 15.02 -8.90
CA PHE A 84 -9.66 15.48 -7.58
C PHE A 84 -8.29 14.92 -7.20
N ILE A 85 -7.99 13.69 -7.61
CA ILE A 85 -6.77 12.95 -7.27
C ILE A 85 -6.10 12.57 -8.59
N ARG A 86 -5.12 13.38 -8.99
CA ARG A 86 -4.38 13.24 -10.23
C ARG A 86 -2.98 13.79 -10.10
N ASP A 87 -2.13 13.35 -11.01
CA ASP A 87 -0.76 13.86 -11.17
C ASP A 87 0.07 13.72 -9.87
N MET A 88 -0.24 12.72 -9.05
CA MET A 88 0.44 12.48 -7.77
C MET A 88 1.73 11.70 -8.01
N THR A 89 2.86 12.36 -7.95
CA THR A 89 4.17 11.71 -7.99
C THR A 89 4.38 10.82 -6.77
N TYR A 90 4.91 9.62 -6.98
CA TYR A 90 5.40 8.75 -5.90
C TYR A 90 6.79 8.23 -6.26
N ASP A 91 7.57 7.96 -5.22
CA ASP A 91 8.94 7.47 -5.28
C ASP A 91 9.22 6.78 -3.94
N TYR A 92 9.41 5.46 -3.95
CA TYR A 92 9.73 4.68 -2.76
C TYR A 92 10.45 3.37 -3.10
N ASP A 93 11.31 2.93 -2.20
CA ASP A 93 12.00 1.64 -2.31
C ASP A 93 11.04 0.48 -2.03
N GLY A 94 11.20 -0.59 -2.80
CA GLY A 94 10.54 -1.86 -2.56
C GLY A 94 11.37 -2.77 -1.65
N ASN A 95 11.01 -4.05 -1.61
CA ASN A 95 11.77 -5.06 -0.89
C ASN A 95 11.90 -6.33 -1.76
N PRO A 96 12.95 -6.42 -2.59
CA PRO A 96 13.12 -7.54 -3.52
C PRO A 96 13.42 -8.87 -2.81
N GLU A 97 13.91 -8.85 -1.57
CA GLU A 97 14.15 -10.06 -0.78
C GLU A 97 12.84 -10.80 -0.46
N LEU A 98 11.71 -10.09 -0.39
CA LEU A 98 10.39 -10.70 -0.22
C LEU A 98 9.97 -11.55 -1.42
N ALA A 99 10.54 -11.32 -2.61
CA ALA A 99 10.17 -12.03 -3.83
C ALA A 99 10.34 -13.54 -3.71
N SER A 100 11.39 -13.99 -3.02
CA SER A 100 11.69 -15.40 -2.80
C SER A 100 11.07 -15.97 -1.52
N LEU A 101 10.88 -15.14 -0.49
CA LEU A 101 10.48 -15.64 0.83
C LEU A 101 8.96 -15.84 0.93
N SER A 102 8.19 -14.82 0.56
CA SER A 102 6.76 -14.81 0.84
C SER A 102 5.93 -15.77 -0.03
N PRO A 103 6.13 -15.87 -1.36
CA PRO A 103 5.38 -16.83 -2.17
C PRO A 103 5.68 -18.27 -1.79
N THR A 104 6.93 -18.59 -1.46
CA THR A 104 7.33 -19.94 -1.05
C THR A 104 6.64 -20.36 0.24
N GLU A 105 6.60 -19.51 1.27
CA GLU A 105 5.90 -19.83 2.51
C GLU A 105 4.38 -19.91 2.32
N ALA A 106 3.79 -19.01 1.52
CA ALA A 106 2.36 -19.06 1.21
C ALA A 106 1.98 -20.36 0.48
N VAL A 107 2.78 -20.77 -0.51
CA VAL A 107 2.56 -22.01 -1.27
C VAL A 107 2.69 -23.25 -0.39
N LYS A 108 3.63 -23.28 0.57
CA LYS A 108 3.73 -24.37 1.57
C LYS A 108 2.47 -24.50 2.42
N LEU A 109 1.76 -23.40 2.66
CA LEU A 109 0.49 -23.36 3.38
C LEU A 109 -0.74 -23.61 2.47
N GLY A 110 -0.52 -23.97 1.19
CA GLY A 110 -1.59 -24.23 0.23
C GLY A 110 -2.18 -22.97 -0.40
N VAL A 111 -1.59 -21.80 -0.16
CA VAL A 111 -2.04 -20.53 -0.74
C VAL A 111 -1.29 -20.27 -2.04
N ARG A 112 -2.02 -20.15 -3.15
CA ARG A 112 -1.42 -19.76 -4.43
C ARG A 112 -0.94 -18.32 -4.34
N ALA A 113 0.37 -18.10 -4.44
CA ALA A 113 0.99 -16.79 -4.43
C ALA A 113 2.07 -16.66 -5.51
N GLN A 114 2.26 -15.44 -6.01
CA GLN A 114 3.28 -15.07 -6.99
C GLN A 114 3.91 -13.75 -6.58
N SER A 115 5.20 -13.59 -6.85
CA SER A 115 5.89 -12.32 -6.71
C SER A 115 6.19 -11.71 -8.07
N THR A 116 6.14 -10.39 -8.15
CA THR A 116 6.58 -9.64 -9.33
C THR A 116 7.71 -8.72 -8.92
N GLN A 117 8.81 -8.73 -9.68
CA GLN A 117 9.94 -7.81 -9.50
C GLN A 117 9.90 -6.66 -10.51
N TYR A 118 8.82 -6.56 -11.29
CA TYR A 118 8.64 -5.49 -12.25
C TYR A 118 8.12 -4.24 -11.54
N SER A 119 8.87 -3.14 -11.66
CA SER A 119 8.40 -1.79 -11.33
C SER A 119 7.37 -1.35 -12.37
N GLN A 120 6.17 -1.93 -12.37
CA GLN A 120 5.13 -1.44 -13.26
C GLN A 120 4.50 -0.16 -12.69
N PRO A 121 4.39 0.92 -13.48
CA PRO A 121 3.76 2.17 -13.05
C PRO A 121 2.26 2.03 -12.76
N GLU A 122 1.67 0.84 -12.92
CA GLU A 122 0.23 0.60 -12.74
C GLU A 122 -0.09 -0.59 -11.83
N ALA A 123 0.92 -1.40 -11.47
CA ALA A 123 0.72 -2.60 -10.64
C ALA A 123 0.76 -2.30 -9.13
N GLY A 124 1.34 -1.17 -8.71
CA GLY A 124 1.41 -0.73 -7.31
C GLY A 124 0.89 0.69 -7.06
N VAL A 125 0.30 1.30 -8.07
CA VAL A 125 0.05 2.75 -8.14
C VAL A 125 -1.42 3.07 -8.00
N ARG A 126 -2.31 2.08 -7.88
CA ARG A 126 -3.75 2.35 -7.87
C ARG A 126 -4.19 3.17 -6.66
N HIS A 127 -3.41 3.23 -5.57
CA HIS A 127 -3.47 4.22 -4.49
C HIS A 127 -2.12 4.26 -3.73
N PRO A 128 -1.66 5.42 -3.20
CA PRO A 128 -0.60 5.44 -2.18
C PRO A 128 -1.19 4.89 -0.87
N GLY A 129 -0.98 3.60 -0.67
CA GLY A 129 -1.51 2.76 0.40
C GLY A 129 -2.51 1.78 -0.22
N ALA A 130 -2.37 0.45 -0.14
CA ALA A 130 -1.62 -0.38 0.80
C ALA A 130 -2.21 -1.82 0.65
N ASN A 131 -1.52 -2.90 0.16
CA ASN A 131 -1.86 -4.11 -0.75
C ASN A 131 -2.20 -5.61 -0.34
N ALA A 132 -3.36 -6.17 -0.78
CA ALA A 132 -3.94 -7.54 -0.63
C ALA A 132 -5.20 -7.83 0.25
N LEU A 133 -5.94 -8.85 -0.24
CA LEU A 133 -7.05 -9.67 0.26
C LEU A 133 -8.51 -9.26 -0.10
N HIS A 134 -9.03 -9.91 -1.15
CA HIS A 134 -10.36 -10.52 -1.11
C HIS A 134 -10.41 -11.76 -2.02
N GLU A 135 -10.72 -12.92 -1.44
CA GLU A 135 -11.04 -14.16 -2.15
C GLU A 135 -12.56 -14.19 -2.34
N GLN A 136 -13.03 -14.17 -3.60
CA GLN A 136 -14.35 -14.70 -3.91
C GLN A 136 -14.19 -16.01 -4.66
N ARG A 137 -14.91 -17.00 -4.13
CA ARG A 137 -15.01 -18.40 -4.54
C ARG A 137 -15.02 -18.62 -6.05
#